data_AF-E2A2G6-F1
#
_entry.id   AF-E2A2G6-F1
#
_cell.length_a   1.000
_cell.length_b   1.000
_cell.length_c   1.000
_cell.angle_alpha   90.00
_cell.angle_beta   90.00
_cell.angle_gamma   90.00
#
_symmetry.space_group_name_H-M   'P 1'
#
loop_
_entity.id
_entity.type
_entity.pdbx_description
1 polymer ?
#
loop_
_entity_poly.entity_id
_entity_poly.type
_entity_poly.pdbx_seq_one_letter_code
_entity_poly.pdbx_strand_id
1 'polypeptide(L)'
;NPVLANTLQCIQIPKISKRQCSEYYKYRFTITRRMLCYGFQNGQKDSCNGDSGAGLVNEDNVLLGITSWGDGCGEINSPGVYTDAIFLAPWINNIIKITKEKHMMINNTYDYKYRCVLCEIIQILKYIVVVSNICLTFLSHN
;
A
#
# COMPACT_ATOMS: atom_id res chain seq x y z
N ASN A 1 11.48 -13.35 17.69
CA ASN A 1 11.41 -11.97 17.15
C ASN A 1 11.90 -11.98 15.72
N PRO A 2 11.09 -11.59 14.74
CA PRO A 2 11.56 -11.46 13.36
C PRO A 2 12.61 -10.36 13.29
N VAL A 3 13.71 -10.63 12.58
CA VAL A 3 14.74 -9.62 12.29
C VAL A 3 14.20 -8.78 11.13
N LEU A 4 13.99 -7.48 11.39
CA LEU A 4 13.54 -6.54 10.37
C LEU A 4 14.72 -6.02 9.55
N ALA A 5 14.46 -5.60 8.31
CA ALA A 5 15.49 -4.99 7.48
C ALA A 5 15.87 -3.60 8.02
N ASN A 6 17.17 -3.30 8.03
CA ASN A 6 17.69 -1.99 8.44
C ASN A 6 17.79 -1.00 7.26
N THR A 7 17.53 -1.46 6.05
CA THR A 7 17.54 -0.68 4.81
C THR A 7 16.28 -0.95 4.02
N LEU A 8 15.86 0.02 3.21
CA LEU A 8 14.68 -0.13 2.35
C LEU A 8 14.89 -1.29 1.36
N GLN A 9 13.90 -2.16 1.26
CA GLN A 9 13.88 -3.29 0.33
C GLN A 9 12.78 -3.11 -0.71
N CYS A 10 13.01 -3.67 -1.91
CA CYS A 10 12.10 -3.57 -3.03
C CYS A 10 11.98 -4.93 -3.71
N ILE A 11 10.75 -5.34 -4.06
CA ILE A 11 10.50 -6.59 -4.77
C ILE A 11 9.52 -6.36 -5.91
N GLN A 12 9.76 -7.04 -7.04
CA GLN A 12 8.78 -7.20 -8.10
C GLN A 12 7.96 -8.45 -7.83
N ILE A 13 6.65 -8.30 -7.82
CA ILE A 13 5.70 -9.38 -7.54
C ILE A 13 4.58 -9.38 -8.58
N PRO A 14 4.19 -10.55 -9.10
CA PRO A 14 3.15 -10.62 -10.13
C PRO A 14 1.75 -10.46 -9.52
N LYS A 15 0.83 -9.92 -10.31
CA LYS A 15 -0.58 -9.82 -9.94
C LYS A 15 -1.25 -11.19 -9.99
N ILE A 16 -2.01 -11.53 -8.94
CA ILE A 16 -2.88 -12.70 -8.93
C ILE A 16 -4.33 -12.26 -9.14
N SER A 17 -5.07 -13.00 -9.97
CA SER A 17 -6.48 -12.70 -10.18
C SER A 17 -7.28 -12.84 -8.88
N LYS A 18 -8.25 -11.97 -8.64
CA LYS A 18 -9.07 -12.01 -7.41
C LYS A 18 -9.74 -13.37 -7.22
N ARG A 19 -10.20 -14.00 -8.31
CA ARG A 19 -10.76 -15.36 -8.30
C ARG A 19 -9.75 -16.38 -7.77
N GLN A 20 -8.54 -16.40 -8.32
CA GLN A 20 -7.50 -17.34 -7.91
C GLN A 20 -7.06 -17.09 -6.47
N CYS A 21 -6.93 -15.84 -6.05
CA CYS A 21 -6.64 -15.50 -4.66
C CYS A 21 -7.74 -15.96 -3.70
N SER A 22 -9.01 -15.77 -4.06
CA SER A 22 -10.13 -16.31 -3.29
C SER A 22 -10.09 -17.83 -3.18
N GLU A 23 -9.68 -18.54 -4.24
CA GLU A 23 -9.51 -20.00 -4.18
C GLU A 23 -8.37 -20.42 -3.25
N TYR A 24 -7.23 -19.71 -3.27
CA TYR A 24 -6.12 -19.97 -2.34
C TYR A 24 -6.51 -19.78 -0.87
N TYR A 25 -7.39 -18.82 -0.59
CA TYR A 25 -7.83 -18.50 0.77
C TYR A 25 -9.18 -19.12 1.17
N LYS A 26 -9.81 -19.93 0.31
CA LYS A 26 -11.23 -20.38 0.36
C LYS A 26 -11.73 -20.96 1.68
N TYR A 27 -10.84 -21.39 2.57
CA TYR A 27 -11.16 -21.97 3.89
C TYR A 27 -10.50 -21.26 5.08
N ARG A 28 -9.68 -20.24 4.82
CA ARG A 28 -8.94 -19.49 5.84
C ARG A 28 -9.47 -18.07 5.98
N PHE A 29 -9.69 -17.39 4.85
CA PHE A 29 -10.05 -15.97 4.82
C PHE A 29 -10.94 -15.64 3.63
N THR A 30 -11.73 -14.57 3.75
CA THR A 30 -12.55 -14.04 2.65
C THR A 30 -11.86 -12.86 1.99
N ILE A 31 -11.56 -12.98 0.70
CA ILE A 31 -11.02 -11.88 -0.11
C ILE A 31 -12.16 -10.96 -0.55
N THR A 32 -12.15 -9.72 -0.05
CA THR A 32 -13.21 -8.74 -0.33
C THR A 32 -12.95 -7.95 -1.61
N ARG A 33 -13.97 -7.24 -2.11
CA ARG A 33 -13.83 -6.38 -3.31
C ARG A 33 -12.81 -5.26 -3.15
N ARG A 34 -12.51 -4.82 -1.92
CA ARG A 34 -11.54 -3.78 -1.58
C ARG A 34 -10.10 -4.27 -1.49
N MET A 35 -9.85 -5.53 -1.81
CA MET A 35 -8.54 -6.17 -1.70
C MET A 35 -7.99 -6.59 -3.07
N LEU A 36 -6.67 -6.61 -3.19
CA LEU A 36 -5.89 -7.13 -4.31
C LEU A 36 -4.90 -8.18 -3.78
N CYS A 37 -4.44 -9.07 -4.65
CA CYS A 37 -3.42 -10.05 -4.28
C CYS A 37 -2.27 -10.02 -5.26
N TYR A 38 -1.06 -10.02 -4.71
CA TYR A 38 0.18 -10.08 -5.47
C TYR A 38 1.12 -11.07 -4.79
N GLY A 39 1.90 -11.79 -5.58
CA GLY A 39 2.80 -12.80 -5.07
C GLY A 39 2.98 -13.95 -6.05
N PHE A 40 3.95 -14.80 -5.76
CA PHE A 40 4.27 -15.96 -6.58
C PHE A 40 3.43 -17.16 -6.15
N GLN A 41 2.85 -17.89 -7.12
CA GLN A 41 2.01 -19.06 -6.84
C GLN A 41 2.74 -20.14 -6.03
N ASN A 42 4.02 -20.36 -6.32
CA ASN A 42 4.84 -21.38 -5.68
C ASN A 42 5.54 -20.88 -4.41
N GLY A 43 5.05 -19.80 -3.80
CA GLY A 43 5.83 -19.06 -2.81
C GLY A 43 7.05 -18.39 -3.44
N GLN A 44 7.84 -17.65 -2.66
CA GLN A 44 9.16 -17.02 -2.95
C GLN A 44 9.28 -15.69 -2.18
N LYS A 45 9.32 -14.56 -2.90
CA LYS A 45 9.46 -13.22 -2.36
C LYS A 45 8.07 -12.65 -2.09
N ASP A 46 7.91 -12.03 -0.94
CA ASP A 46 6.67 -11.43 -0.50
C ASP A 46 6.96 -10.27 0.46
N SER A 47 5.99 -9.38 0.63
CA SER A 47 5.96 -8.47 1.77
C SER A 47 5.78 -9.26 3.07
N CYS A 48 6.33 -8.76 4.17
CA CYS A 48 6.27 -9.45 5.45
C CYS A 48 6.01 -8.50 6.62
N ASN A 49 6.20 -9.00 7.83
CA ASN A 49 6.06 -8.22 9.05
C ASN A 49 6.92 -6.95 8.99
N GLY A 50 6.30 -5.80 9.26
CA GLY A 50 6.93 -4.49 9.15
C GLY A 50 6.63 -3.74 7.85
N ASP A 51 6.13 -4.43 6.81
CA ASP A 51 5.81 -3.80 5.52
C ASP A 51 4.36 -3.29 5.44
N SER A 52 3.54 -3.49 6.47
CA SER A 52 2.16 -3.01 6.51
C SER A 52 2.09 -1.49 6.29
N GLY A 53 1.29 -1.06 5.32
CA GLY A 53 1.22 0.35 4.91
C GLY A 53 2.18 0.73 3.77
N ALA A 54 3.10 -0.14 3.36
CA ALA A 54 3.96 0.11 2.21
C ALA A 54 3.14 0.16 0.90
N GLY A 55 3.60 0.99 -0.05
CA GLY A 55 2.93 1.18 -1.33
C GLY A 55 3.33 0.11 -2.34
N LEU A 56 2.33 -0.46 -3.01
CA LEU A 56 2.50 -1.24 -4.23
C LEU A 56 2.31 -0.33 -5.44
N VAL A 57 3.35 -0.14 -6.25
CA VAL A 57 3.35 0.76 -7.41
C VAL A 57 3.61 -0.01 -8.70
N ASN A 58 3.09 0.50 -9.82
CA ASN A 58 3.47 0.01 -11.16
C ASN A 58 4.69 0.78 -11.71
N GLU A 59 5.10 0.42 -12.92
CA GLU A 59 6.23 1.05 -13.64
C GLU A 59 6.01 2.55 -13.89
N ASP A 60 4.75 2.99 -14.03
CA ASP A 60 4.37 4.40 -14.20
C ASP A 60 4.25 5.18 -12.88
N ASN A 61 4.75 4.64 -11.75
CA ASN A 61 4.65 5.24 -10.41
C ASN A 61 3.21 5.42 -9.88
N VAL A 62 2.24 4.67 -10.40
CA VAL A 62 0.86 4.70 -9.92
C VAL A 62 0.72 3.76 -8.73
N LEU A 63 0.22 4.28 -7.61
CA LEU A 63 -0.11 3.49 -6.42
C LEU A 63 -1.32 2.59 -6.71
N LEU A 64 -1.05 1.29 -6.86
CA LEU A 64 -2.07 0.27 -7.10
C LEU A 64 -2.70 -0.23 -5.80
N GLY A 65 -1.90 -0.32 -4.74
CA GLY A 65 -2.37 -0.85 -3.47
C GLY A 65 -1.47 -0.54 -2.28
N ILE A 66 -1.93 -0.93 -1.11
CA ILE A 66 -1.25 -0.72 0.17
C ILE A 66 -1.12 -2.07 0.88
N THR A 67 0.10 -2.48 1.24
CA THR A 67 0.36 -3.74 1.93
C THR A 67 -0.50 -3.84 3.18
N SER A 68 -1.22 -4.95 3.34
CA SER A 68 -2.17 -5.13 4.44
C SER A 68 -1.83 -6.35 5.28
N TRP A 69 -1.95 -7.55 4.72
CA TRP A 69 -1.77 -8.80 5.46
C TRP A 69 -1.41 -9.95 4.52
N GLY A 70 -0.97 -11.06 5.11
CA GLY A 70 -0.73 -12.35 4.46
C GLY A 70 -0.74 -13.45 5.52
N ASP A 71 -0.90 -14.70 5.11
CA ASP A 71 -0.77 -15.85 6.01
C ASP A 71 0.61 -16.48 5.79
N GLY A 72 1.55 -16.14 6.67
CA GLY A 72 2.98 -16.32 6.43
C GLY A 72 3.54 -15.26 5.47
N CYS A 73 4.79 -15.45 5.05
CA CYS A 73 5.47 -14.57 4.09
C CYS A 73 6.16 -15.43 3.04
N GLY A 74 5.77 -15.30 1.76
CA GLY A 74 6.39 -16.05 0.67
C GLY A 74 6.01 -17.53 0.63
N GLU A 75 4.89 -17.90 1.27
CA GLU A 75 4.39 -19.26 1.35
C GLU A 75 3.61 -19.66 0.08
N ILE A 76 3.62 -20.96 -0.22
CA ILE A 76 2.88 -21.52 -1.37
C ILE A 76 1.38 -21.27 -1.20
N ASN A 77 0.71 -20.82 -2.26
CA ASN A 77 -0.72 -20.49 -2.25
C ASN A 77 -1.12 -19.50 -1.12
N SER A 78 -0.20 -18.65 -0.67
CA SER A 78 -0.46 -17.63 0.35
C SER A 78 0.08 -16.28 -0.10
N PRO A 79 -0.49 -15.69 -1.16
CA PRO A 79 0.01 -14.41 -1.66
C PRO A 79 -0.31 -13.27 -0.71
N GLY A 80 0.55 -12.26 -0.69
CA GLY A 80 0.29 -11.00 0.00
C GLY A 80 -1.01 -10.34 -0.45
N VAL A 81 -1.77 -9.86 0.53
CA VAL A 81 -3.05 -9.18 0.34
C VAL A 81 -2.88 -7.69 0.59
N TYR A 82 -3.28 -6.91 -0.40
CA TYR A 82 -3.14 -5.46 -0.46
C TYR A 82 -4.52 -4.81 -0.44
N THR A 83 -4.62 -3.63 0.13
CA THR A 83 -5.78 -2.76 -0.05
C THR A 83 -5.79 -2.23 -1.49
N ASP A 84 -6.94 -2.27 -2.16
CA ASP A 84 -7.13 -1.76 -3.52
C ASP A 84 -7.24 -0.23 -3.51
N ALA A 85 -6.13 0.46 -3.75
CA ALA A 85 -6.06 1.92 -3.70
C ALA A 85 -6.89 2.55 -4.83
N ILE A 86 -6.93 1.92 -6.00
CA ILE A 86 -7.69 2.40 -7.16
C ILE A 86 -9.19 2.30 -6.86
N PHE A 87 -9.66 1.18 -6.33
CA PHE A 87 -11.06 1.01 -5.95
C PHE A 87 -11.50 2.01 -4.87
N LEU A 88 -10.60 2.33 -3.93
CA LEU A 88 -10.87 3.29 -2.85
C LEU A 88 -10.64 4.75 -3.24
N ALA A 89 -10.10 5.04 -4.42
CA ALA A 89 -9.78 6.41 -4.84
C ALA A 89 -10.94 7.41 -4.71
N PRO A 90 -12.21 7.07 -5.06
CA PRO A 90 -13.33 7.99 -4.85
C PRO A 90 -13.55 8.35 -3.37
N TRP A 91 -13.40 7.36 -2.48
CA TRP A 91 -13.51 7.58 -1.03
C TRP A 91 -12.36 8.44 -0.52
N ILE A 92 -11.11 8.15 -0.94
CA ILE A 92 -9.93 8.93 -0.58
C ILE A 92 -10.10 10.39 -1.01
N ASN A 93 -10.53 10.63 -2.26
CA ASN A 93 -10.75 11.96 -2.79
C ASN A 93 -11.84 12.72 -2.01
N ASN A 94 -12.90 12.02 -1.60
CA ASN A 94 -13.94 12.62 -0.75
C ASN A 94 -13.39 13.02 0.63
N ILE A 95 -12.58 12.18 1.27
CA ILE A 95 -11.93 12.50 2.55
C ILE A 95 -11.00 13.71 2.40
N ILE A 96 -10.22 13.77 1.31
CA ILE A 96 -9.34 14.92 1.01
C ILE A 96 -10.18 16.18 0.84
N LYS A 97 -11.30 16.11 0.11
CA LYS A 97 -12.21 17.25 -0.08
C LYS A 97 -12.78 17.76 1.25
N ILE A 98 -13.37 16.87 2.05
CA ILE A 98 -13.93 17.20 3.37
C ILE A 98 -12.86 17.81 4.28
N THR A 99 -11.67 17.24 4.28
CA THR A 99 -10.55 17.74 5.09
C THR A 99 -10.12 19.13 4.65
N LYS A 100 -10.06 19.40 3.33
CA LYS A 100 -9.77 20.74 2.78
C LYS A 100 -10.85 21.75 3.16
N GLU A 101 -12.13 21.39 3.02
CA GLU A 101 -13.24 22.28 3.38
C GLU A 101 -13.25 22.61 4.87
N LYS A 102 -13.01 21.63 5.74
CA LYS A 102 -12.84 21.86 7.18
C LYS A 102 -11.64 22.75 7.47
N HIS A 103 -10.51 22.54 6.79
CA HIS A 103 -9.33 23.39 6.94
C HIS A 103 -9.58 24.83 6.46
N MET A 104 -10.34 25.04 5.38
CA MET A 104 -10.73 26.38 4.91
C MET A 104 -11.69 27.07 5.89
N MET A 105 -12.60 26.33 6.54
CA MET A 105 -13.45 26.89 7.60
C MET A 105 -12.64 27.26 8.85
N ILE A 106 -11.59 26.52 9.17
CA ILE A 106 -10.64 26.84 10.25
C ILE A 106 -9.78 28.06 9.87
N ASN A 107 -9.42 28.26 8.60
CA ASN A 107 -8.62 29.43 8.20
C ASN A 107 -9.37 30.78 8.29
N ASN A 108 -10.67 30.78 8.62
CA ASN A 108 -11.41 31.98 9.04
C ASN A 108 -11.40 32.23 10.57
N THR A 109 -10.72 31.36 11.32
CA THR A 109 -10.40 31.52 12.75
C THR A 109 -8.99 30.98 12.97
N TYR A 110 -7.97 31.84 12.83
CA TYR A 110 -6.55 31.52 13.02
C TYR A 110 -6.29 30.67 14.29
N ASP A 111 -6.27 29.34 14.14
CA ASP A 111 -5.83 28.41 15.16
C ASP A 111 -4.73 27.50 14.58
N TYR A 112 -3.53 27.70 15.11
CA TYR A 112 -2.24 27.11 14.75
C TYR A 112 -2.19 25.58 14.94
N LYS A 113 -3.26 24.98 15.46
CA LYS A 113 -3.40 23.55 15.76
C LYS A 113 -3.49 22.65 14.52
N TYR A 114 -3.90 23.18 13.36
CA TYR A 114 -4.14 22.36 12.15
C TYR A 114 -2.99 22.35 11.14
N ARG A 115 -1.89 23.04 11.45
CA ARG A 115 -0.66 23.04 10.66
C ARG A 115 0.04 21.67 10.66
N CYS A 116 -0.33 20.75 11.56
CA CYS A 116 0.23 19.40 11.64
C CYS A 116 -0.44 18.38 10.70
N VAL A 117 -1.76 18.42 10.51
CA VAL A 117 -2.48 17.35 9.76
C VAL A 117 -2.18 17.41 8.25
N LEU A 118 -2.01 18.61 7.69
CA LEU A 118 -1.59 18.78 6.30
C LEU A 118 -0.12 18.33 6.08
N CYS A 119 0.73 18.50 7.11
CA CYS A 119 2.11 18.03 7.08
C CYS A 119 2.20 16.51 7.03
N GLU A 120 1.33 15.79 7.75
CA GLU A 120 1.31 14.33 7.76
C GLU A 120 0.89 13.74 6.40
N ILE A 121 -0.10 14.32 5.72
CA ILE A 121 -0.51 13.86 4.38
C ILE A 121 0.53 14.21 3.31
N ILE A 122 1.15 15.40 3.39
CA ILE A 122 2.25 15.77 2.48
C ILE A 122 3.49 14.91 2.75
N GLN A 123 3.76 14.54 4.00
CA GLN A 123 4.82 13.59 4.33
C GLN A 123 4.50 12.20 3.78
N ILE A 124 3.26 11.71 3.89
CA ILE A 124 2.85 10.42 3.30
C ILE A 124 3.01 10.45 1.78
N LEU A 125 2.55 11.51 1.10
CA LEU A 125 2.71 11.64 -0.36
C LEU A 125 4.16 11.81 -0.80
N LYS A 126 4.97 12.59 -0.05
CA LYS A 126 6.41 12.69 -0.31
C LYS A 126 7.12 11.36 -0.06
N TYR A 127 6.73 10.62 0.98
CA TYR A 127 7.28 9.30 1.28
C TYR A 127 6.91 8.31 0.18
N ILE A 128 5.66 8.30 -0.30
CA ILE A 128 5.22 7.47 -1.43
C ILE A 128 6.00 7.82 -2.71
N VAL A 129 6.18 9.11 -3.03
CA VAL A 129 6.93 9.56 -4.23
C VAL A 129 8.43 9.27 -4.12
N VAL A 130 9.01 9.35 -2.92
CA VAL A 130 10.41 9.00 -2.68
C VAL A 130 10.62 7.49 -2.72
N VAL A 131 9.72 6.69 -2.15
CA VAL A 131 9.78 5.22 -2.16
C VAL A 131 9.61 4.65 -3.58
N SER A 132 8.72 5.25 -4.38
CA SER A 132 8.49 4.83 -5.78
C SER A 132 9.69 5.13 -6.70
N ASN A 133 10.32 6.30 -6.58
CA ASN A 133 11.55 6.59 -7.31
C ASN A 133 12.73 5.72 -6.88
N ILE A 134 12.91 5.44 -5.58
CA ILE A 134 14.05 4.64 -5.10
C ILE A 134 13.93 3.17 -5.54
N CYS A 135 12.75 2.55 -5.47
CA CYS A 135 12.61 1.16 -5.93
C CYS A 135 12.81 1.01 -7.44
N LEU A 136 12.38 1.98 -8.26
CA LEU A 136 12.57 1.92 -9.71
C LEU A 136 14.04 2.03 -10.13
N THR A 137 14.86 2.84 -9.44
CA THR A 137 16.29 2.94 -9.75
C THR A 137 17.03 1.63 -9.46
N PHE A 138 16.65 0.89 -8.41
CA PHE A 138 17.26 -0.41 -8.09
C PHE A 138 16.83 -1.55 -9.04
N LEU A 139 15.65 -1.45 -9.66
CA LEU A 139 15.17 -2.44 -10.64
C LEU A 139 15.74 -2.22 -12.05
N SER A 140 16.15 -1.00 -12.39
CA SER A 140 16.75 -0.67 -13.70
C SER A 140 18.27 -0.89 -13.77
N HIS A 141 18.92 -1.22 -12.64
CA HIS A 141 20.36 -1.45 -12.54
C HIS A 141 20.75 -2.92 -12.25
N ASN A 142 19.88 -3.89 -12.53
CA ASN A 142 20.22 -5.33 -12.54
C ASN A 142 19.84 -5.98 -13.87
#